data_AF-A0AA97GNI5-F1
#
_entry.id   AF-A0AA97GNI5-F1
#
_cell.length_a   1.000
_cell.length_b   1.000
_cell.length_c   1.000
_cell.angle_alpha   90.00
_cell.angle_beta   90.00
_cell.angle_gamma   90.00
#
_symmetry.space_group_name_H-M   'P 1'
#
loop_
_entity.id
_entity.type
_entity.pdbx_description
1 polymer ?
#
loop_
_entity_poly.entity_id
_entity_poly.type
_entity_poly.pdbx_seq_one_letter_code
_entity_poly.pdbx_strand_id
1 'polypeptide(L)' 'MNIAQRLQDKGRQEGRQEGRQEGLQEGFQKGKEEANITTARNLLEQGVSIEIIMKSTGLSREKLISLQ' A
#
# COMPACT_ATOMS: atom_id res chain seq x y z
N MET A 1 33.62 -10.15 -24.57
CA MET A 1 32.83 -10.22 -23.32
C MET A 1 32.90 -11.63 -22.76
N ASN A 2 33.21 -11.79 -21.47
CA ASN A 2 33.23 -13.11 -20.82
C ASN A 2 31.86 -13.43 -20.17
N ILE A 3 31.63 -14.71 -19.88
CA ILE A 3 30.37 -15.19 -19.28
C ILE A 3 30.14 -14.57 -17.90
N ALA A 4 31.21 -14.38 -17.12
CA ALA A 4 31.14 -13.80 -15.77
C ALA A 4 30.56 -12.38 -15.76
N GLN A 5 31.00 -11.52 -16.69
CA GLN A 5 30.53 -10.14 -16.78
C GLN A 5 29.05 -10.06 -17.20
N ARG A 6 28.61 -10.94 -18.11
CA ARG A 6 27.20 -11.05 -18.49
C ARG A 6 26.32 -11.47 -17.31
N LEU A 7 26.78 -12.44 -16.50
CA LEU A 7 26.05 -12.88 -15.31
C LEU A 7 25.97 -11.78 -14.25
N GLN A 8 27.06 -11.05 -14.02
CA GLN A 8 27.09 -9.92 -13.10
C GLN A 8 26.16 -8.77 -13.54
N ASP A 9 26.20 -8.41 -14.83
CA ASP A 9 25.34 -7.37 -15.39
C ASP A 9 23.87 -7.76 -15.31
N LYS A 10 23.55 -9.03 -15.60
CA LYS A 10 22.19 -9.59 -15.49
C LYS A 10 21.69 -9.53 -14.05
N GLY A 11 22.46 -10.04 -13.08
CA GLY A 11 22.08 -9.98 -11.67
C GLY A 11 21.89 -8.56 -11.15
N ARG A 12 22.72 -7.60 -11.60
CA ARG A 12 22.55 -6.18 -11.25
C ARG A 12 21.32 -5.55 -11.91
N GLN A 13 20.91 -6.00 -13.09
CA GLN A 13 19.69 -5.53 -13.75
C GLN A 13 18.45 -6.12 -13.07
N GLU A 14 18.44 -7.42 -12.81
CA GLU A 14 17.37 -8.14 -12.13
C GLU A 14 17.12 -7.55 -10.74
N GLY A 15 18.16 -7.44 -9.89
CA GLY A 15 18.01 -6.86 -8.55
C GLY A 15 17.53 -5.40 -8.56
N ARG A 16 17.88 -4.61 -9.58
CA ARG A 16 17.34 -3.24 -9.74
C ARG A 16 15.90 -3.22 -10.23
N GLN A 17 15.49 -4.20 -11.00
CA GLN A 17 14.12 -4.32 -11.48
C GLN A 17 13.20 -4.80 -10.36
N GLU A 18 13.59 -5.87 -9.66
CA GLU A 18 12.89 -6.41 -8.50
C GLU A 18 12.73 -5.35 -7.41
N GLY A 19 13.82 -4.71 -6.96
CA GLY A 19 13.73 -3.69 -5.91
C GLY A 19 12.86 -2.48 -6.27
N ARG A 20 12.78 -2.12 -7.56
CA ARG A 20 11.84 -1.06 -8.02
C ARG A 20 10.39 -1.54 -8.03
N GLN A 21 10.15 -2.78 -8.43
CA GLN A 21 8.81 -3.36 -8.47
C GLN A 21 8.26 -3.54 -7.06
N GLU A 22 9.05 -4.09 -6.15
CA GLU A 22 8.70 -4.25 -4.74
C GLU A 22 8.45 -2.89 -4.08
N GLY A 23 9.34 -1.91 -4.27
CA GLY A 23 9.17 -0.58 -3.71
C GLY A 23 7.92 0.14 -4.21
N LEU A 24 7.58 -0.02 -5.51
CA LEU A 24 6.36 0.55 -6.07
C LEU A 24 5.10 -0.12 -5.48
N GLN A 25 5.11 -1.44 -5.36
CA GLN A 25 3.99 -2.20 -4.82
C GLN A 25 3.76 -1.88 -3.34
N GLU A 26 4.82 -1.86 -2.53
CA GLU A 26 4.74 -1.45 -1.13
C GLU A 26 4.24 -0.03 -0.97
N GLY A 27 4.79 0.92 -1.75
CA GLY A 27 4.39 2.32 -1.70
C GLY A 27 2.92 2.51 -2.06
N PHE A 28 2.44 1.83 -3.10
CA PHE A 28 1.04 1.85 -3.49
C PHE A 28 0.12 1.28 -2.40
N GLN A 29 0.49 0.15 -1.81
CA GLN A 29 -0.31 -0.49 -0.77
C GLN A 29 -0.37 0.37 0.50
N LYS A 30 0.76 0.91 0.96
CA LYS A 30 0.83 1.83 2.12
C LYS A 30 0.02 3.09 1.87
N GLY A 31 0.19 3.74 0.71
CA GLY A 31 -0.56 4.94 0.36
C GLY A 31 -2.08 4.71 0.27
N LYS A 32 -2.51 3.57 -0.27
CA LYS A 32 -3.92 3.19 -0.32
C LYS A 32 -4.50 2.98 1.09
N GLU A 33 -3.76 2.31 1.97
CA GLU A 33 -4.18 2.11 3.36
C GLU A 33 -4.30 3.45 4.13
N GLU A 34 -3.29 4.31 4.02
CA GLU A 34 -3.29 5.64 4.63
C GLU A 34 -4.45 6.52 4.11
N ALA A 35 -4.74 6.48 2.81
CA ALA A 35 -5.86 7.21 2.21
C ALA A 35 -7.21 6.70 2.73
N ASN A 36 -7.37 5.38 2.87
CA ASN A 36 -8.58 4.77 3.41
C ASN A 36 -8.79 5.14 4.89
N ILE A 37 -7.72 5.13 5.69
CA ILE A 37 -7.76 5.51 7.11
C ILE A 37 -8.12 6.99 7.26
N THR A 38 -7.48 7.87 6.48
CA THR A 38 -7.77 9.31 6.49
C THR A 38 -9.23 9.58 6.11
N THR A 39 -9.70 8.92 5.04
CA THR A 39 -11.10 9.02 4.61
C THR A 39 -12.05 8.54 5.70
N ALA A 40 -11.77 7.39 6.33
CA ALA A 40 -12.58 6.87 7.42
C ALA A 40 -12.69 7.82 8.60
N ARG A 41 -11.57 8.42 9.04
CA ARG A 41 -11.56 9.42 10.12
C ARG A 41 -12.45 10.61 9.79
N ASN A 42 -12.28 11.20 8.61
CA ASN A 42 -13.08 12.36 8.20
C ASN A 42 -14.58 12.02 8.15
N LEU A 43 -14.94 10.82 7.69
CA LEU A 43 -16.34 10.37 7.65
C LEU A 43 -16.91 10.12 9.05
N LEU A 44 -16.11 9.58 9.98
CA LEU A 44 -16.50 9.41 11.39
C LEU A 44 -16.75 10.78 12.05
N GLU A 45 -15.88 11.76 11.82
CA GLU A 45 -16.04 13.13 12.29
C GLU A 45 -17.31 13.81 11.75
N GLN A 46 -17.70 13.47 10.51
CA GLN A 46 -18.94 13.93 9.89
C GLN A 46 -20.19 13.18 10.38
N GLY A 47 -20.06 12.23 11.30
CA GLY A 47 -21.17 11.45 11.84
C GLY A 47 -21.74 10.41 10.87
N VAL A 48 -20.99 10.04 9.83
CA VAL A 48 -21.40 8.99 8.89
C VAL A 48 -21.40 7.64 9.61
N SER A 49 -22.39 6.79 9.31
CA SER A 49 -22.51 5.50 9.98
C SER A 49 -21.34 4.56 9.65
N ILE A 50 -20.90 3.81 10.65
CA ILE A 50 -19.79 2.85 10.53
C ILE A 50 -20.01 1.88 9.35
N GLU A 51 -21.24 1.41 9.12
CA GLU A 51 -21.53 0.50 8.00
C GLU A 51 -21.26 1.11 6.62
N ILE A 52 -21.58 2.40 6.44
CA ILE A 52 -21.31 3.12 5.17
C ILE A 52 -19.80 3.32 5.02
N ILE A 53 -19.10 3.64 6.10
CA ILE A 53 -17.64 3.84 6.09
C ILE A 53 -16.93 2.51 5.76
N MET A 54 -17.37 1.39 6.32
CA MET A 54 -16.85 0.06 5.99
C MET A 54 -17.00 -0.25 4.50
N LYS A 55 -18.19 -0.01 3.92
CA LYS A 55 -18.43 -0.24 2.49
C LYS A 55 -17.59 0.67 1.59
N SER A 56 -17.30 1.89 2.03
CA SER A 56 -16.59 2.89 1.25
C SER A 56 -15.07 2.74 1.31
N THR A 57 -14.53 2.37 2.49
CA THR A 57 -13.08 2.32 2.74
C THR A 57 -12.51 0.89 2.76
N GLY A 58 -13.39 -0.12 2.84
CA GLY A 58 -12.98 -1.52 2.99
C GLY A 58 -12.36 -1.86 4.34
N LEU A 59 -12.38 -0.94 5.30
CA LEU A 59 -11.86 -1.17 6.64
C LEU A 59 -12.83 -2.00 7.48
N SER A 60 -12.28 -2.83 8.39
CA SER A 60 -13.08 -3.59 9.33
C SER A 60 -13.70 -2.69 10.40
N ARG A 61 -14.80 -3.15 11.00
CA ARG A 61 -15.46 -2.45 12.11
C ARG A 61 -14.48 -2.16 13.25
N GLU A 62 -13.67 -3.15 13.63
CA GLU A 62 -12.67 -3.02 14.68
C GLU A 62 -11.65 -1.92 14.36
N LYS A 63 -11.18 -1.87 13.11
CA LYS A 63 -10.25 -0.83 12.67
C LYS A 63 -10.90 0.55 12.76
N LEU A 64 -12.17 0.69 12.34
CA LEU A 64 -12.89 1.97 12.44
C LEU A 64 -13.12 2.43 13.88
N ILE A 65 -13.45 1.50 14.79
CA ILE A 65 -13.59 1.80 16.22
C ILE A 65 -12.26 2.28 16.81
N SER A 66 -11.13 1.73 16.37
CA SER A 66 -9.80 2.19 16.81
C SER A 66 -9.39 3.57 16.27
N LEU A 67 -10.15 4.13 15.32
CA LEU A 67 -9.91 5.45 14.74
C LEU A 67 -10.73 6.57 15.40
N GLN A 68 -11.72 6.21 16.23
CA GLN A 68 -12.46 7.16 17.10
C GLN A 68 -11.62 7.52 18.32
#